data_AF-B6YSB2-F1
#
_entry.id   AF-B6YSB2-F1
#
_cell.length_a   1.000
_cell.length_b   1.000
_cell.length_c   1.000
_cell.angle_alpha   90.00
_cell.angle_beta   90.00
_cell.angle_gamma   90.00
#
_symmetry.space_group_name_H-M   'P 1'
#
loop_
_entity.id
_entity.type
_entity.pdbx_description
1 polymer ?
#
loop_
_entity_poly.entity_id
_entity_poly.type
_entity_poly.pdbx_seq_one_letter_code
_entity_poly.pdbx_strand_id
1 'polypeptide(L)'
;MKYKIFLMLFPILTIIASTVPCEGQNKLVKSLSKLMEQRKIYGWDFEEKISLLDGEGIKNEIVAIAKEWNTLTHDLLHWFDKRNELTESTVKVIDKIDNREILYYRNNEISDIFNRRKALDKELDSFPLRKDEIRNRQIIVECALERHPSLQNFISSESRDNLSKEIQNYKNIIISIKSGNGPSILYYENIEKEFDKKVNLLARTTLQN
;
A
#
# COMPACT_ATOMS: atom_id res chain seq x y z
N MET A 1 22.14 -1.75 -3.96
CA MET A 1 21.04 -1.48 -4.91
C MET A 1 19.96 -0.71 -4.17
N LYS A 2 19.80 0.58 -4.45
CA LYS A 2 18.80 1.43 -3.80
C LYS A 2 17.49 1.27 -4.57
N TYR A 3 16.49 0.65 -3.96
CA TYR A 3 15.13 0.65 -4.52
C TYR A 3 14.63 2.09 -4.52
N LYS A 4 14.59 2.69 -5.72
CA LYS A 4 13.77 3.88 -5.96
C LYS A 4 12.34 3.43 -5.69
N ILE A 5 11.80 3.76 -4.53
CA ILE A 5 10.36 3.75 -4.27
C ILE A 5 9.79 4.81 -5.22
N PHE A 6 9.52 4.37 -6.44
CA PHE A 6 8.70 5.07 -7.39
C PHE A 6 7.29 5.03 -6.80
N LEU A 7 7.00 6.00 -5.93
CA LEU A 7 5.66 6.53 -5.74
C LEU A 7 5.21 6.98 -7.15
N MET A 8 4.74 6.03 -7.96
CA MET A 8 4.15 6.32 -9.26
C MET A 8 2.84 7.04 -9.00
N LEU A 9 2.99 8.34 -8.82
CA LEU A 9 2.12 9.38 -9.33
C LEU A 9 1.68 9.01 -10.75
N PHE A 10 0.42 8.66 -10.92
CA PHE A 10 -0.39 8.90 -12.13
C PHE A 10 -1.88 8.74 -11.74
N PRO A 11 -2.81 9.42 -12.43
CA PRO A 11 -3.52 10.57 -11.91
C PRO A 11 -4.99 10.26 -11.52
N ILE A 12 -5.55 11.24 -10.81
CA ILE A 12 -6.96 11.62 -10.64
C ILE A 12 -7.90 11.06 -11.73
N LEU A 13 -9.08 10.53 -11.30
CA LEU A 13 -10.34 10.18 -12.02
C LEU A 13 -10.76 8.71 -11.72
N THR A 14 -11.96 8.34 -11.27
CA THR A 14 -13.21 9.07 -10.97
C THR A 14 -14.06 8.23 -9.99
N ILE A 15 -15.05 8.88 -9.37
CA ILE A 15 -15.84 8.32 -8.26
C ILE A 15 -16.97 7.38 -8.71
N ILE A 16 -17.54 7.49 -9.91
CA ILE A 16 -18.61 6.58 -10.40
C ILE A 16 -18.87 6.76 -11.93
N ALA A 17 -18.16 7.67 -12.62
CA ALA A 17 -18.22 7.79 -14.08
C ALA A 17 -16.86 8.26 -14.61
N SER A 18 -16.04 7.37 -15.16
CA SER A 18 -14.83 7.78 -15.88
C SER A 18 -15.14 7.89 -17.36
N THR A 19 -14.84 9.06 -17.92
CA THR A 19 -14.86 9.45 -19.33
C THR A 19 -13.87 8.68 -20.23
N VAL A 20 -13.38 7.53 -19.76
CA VAL A 20 -12.57 6.58 -20.54
C VAL A 20 -13.46 5.38 -20.84
N PRO A 21 -13.83 5.14 -22.11
CA PRO A 21 -14.63 3.99 -22.49
C PRO A 21 -13.98 2.69 -22.01
N CYS A 22 -14.77 1.67 -21.67
CA CYS A 22 -14.25 0.36 -21.24
C CYS A 22 -13.19 -0.21 -22.21
N GLU A 23 -13.26 0.14 -23.50
CA GLU A 23 -12.27 -0.23 -24.53
C GLU A 23 -10.86 0.34 -24.26
N GLY A 24 -10.76 1.55 -23.70
CA GLY A 24 -9.51 2.15 -23.23
C GLY A 24 -9.00 1.58 -21.90
N GLN A 25 -9.92 1.15 -21.04
CA GLN A 25 -9.59 0.51 -19.75
C GLN A 25 -9.06 -0.92 -19.95
N ASN A 26 -9.56 -1.66 -20.95
CA ASN A 26 -9.07 -3.00 -21.33
C ASN A 26 -7.55 -2.99 -21.64
N LYS A 27 -7.05 -1.94 -22.29
CA LYS A 27 -5.60 -1.80 -22.58
C LYS A 27 -4.77 -1.60 -21.31
N LEU A 28 -5.29 -0.87 -20.31
CA LEU A 28 -4.65 -0.68 -19.01
C LEU A 28 -4.68 -1.97 -18.19
N VAL A 29 -5.81 -2.67 -18.15
CA VAL A 29 -5.93 -3.96 -17.44
C VAL A 29 -5.12 -5.05 -18.12
N LYS A 30 -5.02 -5.09 -19.46
CA LYS A 30 -4.09 -5.98 -20.19
C LYS A 30 -2.62 -5.67 -19.90
N SER A 31 -2.27 -4.40 -19.71
CA SER A 31 -0.91 -4.01 -19.33
C SER A 31 -0.60 -4.37 -17.88
N LEU A 32 -1.57 -4.17 -16.96
CA LEU A 32 -1.45 -4.53 -15.55
C LEU A 32 -1.47 -6.05 -15.32
N SER A 33 -2.34 -6.79 -16.00
CA SER A 33 -2.38 -8.25 -15.97
C SER A 33 -1.08 -8.84 -16.50
N LYS A 34 -0.52 -8.31 -17.61
CA LYS A 34 0.82 -8.73 -18.09
C LYS A 34 1.93 -8.46 -17.07
N LEU A 35 1.85 -7.38 -16.29
CA LEU A 35 2.77 -7.10 -15.18
C LEU A 35 2.57 -8.05 -13.99
N MET A 36 1.32 -8.45 -13.71
CA MET A 36 0.97 -9.42 -12.66
C MET A 36 1.32 -10.87 -13.07
N GLU A 37 1.19 -11.21 -14.35
CA GLU A 37 1.54 -12.50 -14.95
C GLU A 37 3.07 -12.69 -14.98
N GLN A 38 3.82 -11.61 -15.25
CA GLN A 38 5.29 -11.57 -15.04
C GLN A 38 5.69 -11.78 -13.57
N ARG A 39 4.81 -11.46 -12.62
CA ARG A 39 4.98 -11.76 -11.18
C ARG A 39 4.40 -13.11 -10.76
N LYS A 40 3.88 -13.93 -11.69
CA LYS A 40 3.15 -15.20 -11.45
C LYS A 40 1.92 -15.08 -10.53
N ILE A 41 1.23 -13.94 -10.55
CA ILE A 41 0.16 -13.68 -9.58
C ILE A 41 -1.20 -14.19 -10.10
N TYR A 42 -1.60 -13.99 -11.37
CA TYR A 42 -2.76 -14.68 -11.98
C TYR A 42 -2.68 -14.63 -13.51
N GLY A 43 -3.32 -15.57 -14.20
CA GLY A 43 -3.51 -15.55 -15.66
C GLY A 43 -4.97 -15.88 -15.99
N TRP A 44 -5.84 -14.86 -16.07
CA TRP A 44 -7.27 -15.00 -16.41
C TRP A 44 -7.70 -13.93 -17.41
N ASP A 45 -8.67 -14.25 -18.28
CA ASP A 45 -9.18 -13.36 -19.31
C ASP A 45 -10.16 -12.33 -18.73
N PHE A 46 -9.91 -11.05 -19.01
CA PHE A 46 -10.71 -9.91 -18.56
C PHE A 46 -12.14 -9.96 -19.10
N GLU A 47 -12.30 -10.44 -20.35
CA GLU A 47 -13.60 -10.49 -21.02
C GLU A 47 -14.50 -11.60 -20.45
N GLU A 48 -13.90 -12.74 -20.08
CA GLU A 48 -14.59 -13.85 -19.41
C GLU A 48 -15.14 -13.42 -18.04
N LYS A 49 -14.39 -12.62 -17.29
CA LYS A 49 -14.85 -12.17 -15.96
C LYS A 49 -16.02 -11.20 -16.04
N ILE A 50 -16.07 -10.35 -17.06
CA ILE A 50 -17.21 -9.45 -17.29
C ILE A 50 -18.46 -10.24 -17.66
N SER A 51 -18.33 -11.26 -18.51
CA SER A 51 -19.49 -12.05 -18.97
C SER A 51 -20.09 -12.95 -17.88
N LEU A 52 -19.31 -13.29 -16.86
CA LEU A 52 -19.75 -14.09 -15.70
C LEU A 52 -20.43 -13.28 -14.59
N LEU A 53 -20.41 -11.94 -14.66
CA LEU A 53 -21.01 -11.08 -13.64
C LEU A 53 -22.52 -10.90 -13.89
N ASP A 54 -23.33 -11.50 -13.03
CA ASP A 54 -24.77 -11.25 -12.95
C ASP A 54 -25.10 -10.17 -11.89
N GLY A 55 -26.39 -9.90 -11.69
CA GLY A 55 -26.85 -8.84 -10.78
C GLY A 55 -26.42 -9.04 -9.32
N GLU A 56 -26.48 -10.27 -8.81
CA GLU A 56 -26.06 -10.57 -7.43
C GLU A 56 -24.52 -10.63 -7.33
N GLY A 57 -23.85 -11.12 -8.37
CA GLY A 57 -22.39 -11.12 -8.50
C GLY A 57 -21.80 -9.71 -8.42
N ILE A 58 -22.36 -8.75 -9.15
CA ILE A 58 -21.92 -7.34 -9.10
C ILE A 58 -22.15 -6.73 -7.72
N LYS A 59 -23.32 -6.95 -7.13
CA LYS A 59 -23.65 -6.45 -5.80
C LYS A 59 -22.65 -6.96 -4.76
N ASN A 60 -22.35 -8.26 -4.77
CA ASN A 60 -21.40 -8.87 -3.84
C ASN A 60 -19.97 -8.36 -4.08
N GLU A 61 -19.58 -8.19 -5.34
CA GLU A 61 -18.24 -7.72 -5.70
C GLU A 61 -18.02 -6.26 -5.25
N ILE A 62 -19.01 -5.38 -5.40
CA ILE A 62 -18.94 -3.99 -4.90
C ILE A 62 -18.75 -3.96 -3.38
N VAL A 63 -19.50 -4.78 -2.64
CA VAL A 63 -19.38 -4.87 -1.18
C VAL A 63 -18.01 -5.39 -0.77
N ALA A 64 -17.50 -6.42 -1.47
CA ALA A 64 -16.18 -6.98 -1.22
C ALA A 64 -15.06 -5.96 -1.48
N ILE A 65 -15.11 -5.25 -2.61
CA ILE A 65 -14.14 -4.20 -2.95
C ILE A 65 -14.16 -3.09 -1.90
N ALA A 66 -15.34 -2.64 -1.45
CA ALA A 66 -15.44 -1.62 -0.41
C ALA A 66 -14.80 -2.07 0.91
N LYS A 67 -15.06 -3.31 1.34
CA LYS A 67 -14.45 -3.90 2.52
C LYS A 67 -12.93 -3.97 2.40
N GLU A 68 -12.41 -4.38 1.24
CA GLU A 68 -10.97 -4.50 1.01
C GLU A 68 -10.27 -3.15 0.96
N TRP A 69 -10.90 -2.10 0.40
CA TRP A 69 -10.39 -0.73 0.50
C TRP A 69 -10.31 -0.25 1.95
N ASN A 70 -11.34 -0.51 2.75
CA ASN A 70 -11.33 -0.19 4.18
C ASN A 70 -10.21 -0.93 4.92
N THR A 71 -10.07 -2.25 4.70
CA THR A 71 -8.99 -3.04 5.30
C THR A 71 -7.62 -2.53 4.87
N LEU A 72 -7.42 -2.22 3.59
CA LEU A 72 -6.16 -1.67 3.09
C LEU A 72 -5.82 -0.33 3.76
N THR A 73 -6.82 0.55 3.91
CA THR A 73 -6.71 1.82 4.61
C THR A 73 -6.29 1.62 6.07
N HIS A 74 -6.99 0.74 6.79
CA HIS A 74 -6.71 0.44 8.19
C HIS A 74 -5.30 -0.13 8.38
N ASP A 75 -4.91 -1.10 7.56
CA ASP A 75 -3.59 -1.71 7.63
C ASP A 75 -2.47 -0.70 7.33
N LEU A 76 -2.69 0.22 6.40
CA LEU A 76 -1.75 1.28 6.09
C LEU A 76 -1.55 2.23 7.29
N LEU A 77 -2.63 2.63 7.97
CA LEU A 77 -2.55 3.44 9.18
C LEU A 77 -1.82 2.71 10.31
N HIS A 78 -2.18 1.45 10.53
CA HIS A 78 -1.52 0.60 11.53
C HIS A 78 -0.01 0.44 11.26
N TRP A 79 0.37 0.32 9.99
CA TRP A 79 1.79 0.30 9.60
C TRP A 79 2.50 1.60 9.99
N PHE A 80 1.87 2.76 9.82
CA PHE A 80 2.43 4.03 10.26
C PHE A 80 2.60 4.12 11.78
N ASP A 81 1.64 3.62 12.55
CA ASP A 81 1.73 3.60 14.01
C ASP A 81 2.93 2.76 14.47
N LYS A 82 3.08 1.53 13.94
CA LYS A 82 4.27 0.70 14.20
C LYS A 82 5.57 1.39 13.78
N ARG A 83 5.54 2.15 12.68
CA ARG A 83 6.71 2.86 12.16
C ARG A 83 7.10 4.04 13.05
N ASN A 84 6.13 4.73 13.64
CA ASN A 84 6.35 5.76 14.67
C ASN A 84 7.02 5.13 15.90
N GLU A 85 6.47 4.04 16.42
CA GLU A 85 7.04 3.34 17.58
C GLU A 85 8.47 2.84 17.33
N LEU A 86 8.75 2.30 16.14
CA LEU A 86 10.10 1.90 15.74
C LEU A 86 11.04 3.11 15.71
N THR A 87 10.57 4.24 15.18
CA THR A 87 11.35 5.47 15.10
C THR A 87 11.73 5.98 16.48
N GLU A 88 10.78 6.04 17.41
CA GLU A 88 11.06 6.41 18.81
C GLU A 88 12.04 5.45 19.49
N SER A 89 11.87 4.14 19.26
CA SER A 89 12.79 3.13 19.77
C SER A 89 14.20 3.33 19.19
N THR A 90 14.29 3.68 17.92
CA THR A 90 15.56 3.90 17.21
C THR A 90 16.28 5.14 17.75
N VAL A 91 15.56 6.25 17.99
CA VAL A 91 16.09 7.46 18.63
C VAL A 91 16.68 7.13 20.00
N LYS A 92 15.95 6.40 20.84
CA LYS A 92 16.45 5.99 22.17
C LYS A 92 17.73 5.17 22.08
N VAL A 93 17.84 4.28 21.10
CA VAL A 93 19.05 3.48 20.91
C VAL A 93 20.20 4.35 20.40
N ILE A 94 19.96 5.32 19.52
CA ILE A 94 20.96 6.30 19.09
C ILE A 94 21.52 7.06 20.31
N ASP A 95 20.66 7.57 21.19
CA ASP A 95 21.07 8.30 22.40
C ASP A 95 21.95 7.44 23.31
N LYS A 96 21.58 6.17 23.51
CA LYS A 96 22.38 5.22 24.30
C LYS A 96 23.73 4.91 23.66
N ILE A 97 23.81 4.85 22.32
CA ILE A 97 25.09 4.69 21.62
C ILE A 97 25.97 5.92 21.86
N ASP A 98 25.41 7.12 21.79
CA ASP A 98 26.15 8.37 22.03
C ASP A 98 26.66 8.51 23.46
N ASN A 99 25.86 8.04 24.43
CA ASN A 99 26.25 7.96 25.84
C ASN A 99 27.17 6.77 26.17
N ARG A 100 27.52 5.94 25.19
CA ARG A 100 28.34 4.72 25.35
C ARG A 100 27.73 3.70 26.31
N GLU A 101 26.41 3.70 26.44
CA GLU A 101 25.65 2.74 27.26
C GLU A 101 25.45 1.40 26.54
N ILE A 102 25.68 1.37 25.23
CA ILE A 102 25.56 0.19 24.37
C ILE A 102 26.92 -0.17 23.76
N LEU A 103 27.31 -1.44 23.89
CA LEU A 103 28.41 -2.06 23.15
C LEU A 103 27.87 -2.88 21.97
N TYR A 104 28.59 -2.91 20.85
CA TYR A 104 28.09 -3.54 19.62
C TYR A 104 27.88 -5.06 19.75
N TYR A 105 28.79 -5.77 20.41
CA TYR A 105 28.70 -7.23 20.53
C TYR A 105 27.52 -7.62 21.45
N ARG A 106 26.56 -8.38 20.87
CA ARG A 106 25.38 -8.95 21.56
C ARG A 106 24.38 -7.94 22.11
N ASN A 107 24.22 -6.78 21.45
CA ASN A 107 23.15 -5.86 21.84
C ASN A 107 21.80 -6.28 21.25
N ASN A 108 20.90 -6.73 22.12
CA ASN A 108 19.55 -7.16 21.75
C ASN A 108 18.69 -5.99 21.24
N GLU A 109 18.93 -4.75 21.67
CA GLU A 109 18.17 -3.58 21.23
C GLU A 109 18.49 -3.24 19.76
N ILE A 110 19.77 -3.21 19.37
CA ILE A 110 20.18 -2.99 17.98
C ILE A 110 19.59 -4.09 17.07
N SER A 111 19.66 -5.35 17.51
CA SER A 111 19.07 -6.46 16.74
C SER A 111 17.55 -6.37 16.64
N ASP A 112 16.86 -5.94 17.70
CA ASP A 112 15.41 -5.73 17.70
C ASP A 112 15.01 -4.67 16.66
N ILE A 113 15.69 -3.52 16.64
CA ILE A 113 15.45 -2.45 15.66
C ILE A 113 15.58 -2.98 14.23
N PHE A 114 16.65 -3.71 13.91
CA PHE A 114 16.82 -4.29 12.57
C PHE A 114 15.72 -5.29 12.21
N ASN A 115 15.30 -6.14 13.16
CA ASN A 115 14.26 -7.14 12.93
C ASN A 115 12.90 -6.47 12.68
N ARG A 116 12.52 -5.50 13.50
CA ARG A 116 11.27 -4.73 13.36
C ARG A 116 11.26 -3.92 12.07
N ARG A 117 12.38 -3.27 11.72
CA ARG A 117 12.55 -2.57 10.43
C ARG A 117 12.28 -3.50 9.26
N LYS A 118 12.95 -4.66 9.23
CA LYS A 118 12.79 -5.66 8.15
C LYS A 118 11.35 -6.18 8.04
N ALA A 119 10.67 -6.38 9.17
CA ALA A 119 9.27 -6.80 9.18
C ALA A 119 8.36 -5.72 8.57
N LEU A 120 8.55 -4.45 8.94
CA LEU A 120 7.80 -3.32 8.40
C LEU A 120 8.07 -3.08 6.92
N ASP A 121 9.31 -3.22 6.46
CA ASP A 121 9.64 -3.08 5.03
C ASP A 121 8.91 -4.15 4.19
N LYS A 122 8.85 -5.39 4.68
CA LYS A 122 8.11 -6.47 4.02
C LYS A 122 6.59 -6.19 4.00
N GLU A 123 6.05 -5.63 5.07
CA GLU A 123 4.63 -5.23 5.12
C GLU A 123 4.35 -4.10 4.12
N LEU A 124 5.23 -3.11 4.02
CA LEU A 124 5.14 -1.98 3.08
C LEU A 124 5.11 -2.46 1.62
N ASP A 125 5.96 -3.42 1.26
CA ASP A 125 6.04 -4.00 -0.08
C ASP A 125 4.75 -4.71 -0.52
N SER A 126 3.89 -5.09 0.42
CA SER A 126 2.62 -5.77 0.13
C SER A 126 1.49 -4.82 -0.29
N PHE A 127 1.50 -3.56 0.16
CA PHE A 127 0.42 -2.62 -0.07
C PHE A 127 0.17 -2.30 -1.56
N PRO A 128 1.20 -2.06 -2.40
CA PRO A 128 0.99 -1.78 -3.82
C PRO A 128 0.28 -2.94 -4.54
N LEU A 129 0.67 -4.18 -4.25
CA LEU A 129 0.07 -5.37 -4.86
C LEU A 129 -1.42 -5.49 -4.51
N ARG A 130 -1.75 -5.39 -3.22
CA ARG A 130 -3.14 -5.43 -2.74
C ARG A 130 -3.98 -4.31 -3.37
N LYS A 131 -3.44 -3.09 -3.42
CA LYS A 131 -4.09 -1.93 -4.06
C LYS A 131 -4.38 -2.19 -5.54
N ASP A 132 -3.42 -2.75 -6.27
CA ASP A 132 -3.58 -3.04 -7.70
C ASP A 132 -4.62 -4.14 -7.94
N GLU A 133 -4.66 -5.18 -7.11
CA GLU A 133 -5.68 -6.23 -7.16
C GLU A 133 -7.10 -5.68 -6.94
N ILE A 134 -7.29 -4.87 -5.90
CA ILE A 134 -8.57 -4.22 -5.60
C ILE A 134 -8.98 -3.31 -6.78
N ARG A 135 -8.05 -2.52 -7.32
CA ARG A 135 -8.34 -1.62 -8.45
C ARG A 135 -8.70 -2.39 -9.72
N ASN A 136 -8.04 -3.50 -10.01
CA ASN A 136 -8.37 -4.32 -11.19
C ASN A 136 -9.79 -4.87 -11.11
N ARG A 137 -10.20 -5.37 -9.95
CA ARG A 137 -11.58 -5.83 -9.71
C ARG A 137 -12.58 -4.68 -9.84
N GLN A 138 -12.25 -3.51 -9.32
CA GLN A 138 -13.07 -2.32 -9.49
C GLN A 138 -13.28 -1.96 -10.97
N ILE A 139 -12.22 -2.02 -11.79
CA ILE A 139 -12.32 -1.75 -13.23
C ILE A 139 -13.24 -2.76 -13.93
N ILE A 140 -13.17 -4.05 -13.55
CA ILE A 140 -14.06 -5.08 -14.10
C ILE A 140 -15.53 -4.76 -13.81
N VAL A 141 -15.84 -4.36 -12.57
CA VAL A 141 -17.20 -3.92 -12.18
C VAL A 141 -17.62 -2.68 -12.95
N GLU A 142 -16.75 -1.66 -13.04
CA GLU A 142 -17.01 -0.43 -13.80
C GLU A 142 -17.36 -0.76 -15.28
N CYS A 143 -16.57 -1.62 -15.92
CA CYS A 143 -16.81 -2.10 -17.28
C CYS A 143 -18.11 -2.91 -17.44
N ALA A 144 -18.43 -3.78 -16.47
CA ALA A 144 -19.66 -4.58 -16.52
C ALA A 144 -20.90 -3.69 -16.45
N LEU A 145 -20.87 -2.65 -15.62
CA LEU A 145 -21.96 -1.67 -15.48
C LEU A 145 -22.11 -0.74 -16.70
N GLU A 146 -21.02 -0.47 -17.40
CA GLU A 146 -21.04 0.27 -18.67
C GLU A 146 -21.68 -0.57 -19.78
N ARG A 147 -21.28 -1.83 -19.92
CA ARG A 147 -21.77 -2.74 -20.97
C ARG A 147 -23.20 -3.23 -20.73
N HIS A 148 -23.59 -3.37 -19.47
CA HIS A 148 -24.91 -3.85 -19.07
C HIS A 148 -25.56 -2.89 -18.07
N PRO A 149 -26.11 -1.75 -18.52
CA PRO A 149 -26.69 -0.74 -17.63
C PRO A 149 -27.81 -1.26 -16.72
N SER A 150 -28.54 -2.31 -17.14
CA SER A 150 -29.57 -2.96 -16.34
C SER A 150 -29.04 -3.53 -15.02
N LEU A 151 -27.74 -3.84 -14.93
CA LEU A 151 -27.11 -4.34 -13.71
C LEU A 151 -27.04 -3.27 -12.61
N GLN A 152 -27.12 -1.98 -12.96
CA GLN A 152 -27.15 -0.89 -11.98
C GLN A 152 -28.36 -0.99 -11.04
N ASN A 153 -29.46 -1.59 -11.50
CA ASN A 153 -30.68 -1.76 -10.70
C ASN A 153 -30.48 -2.69 -9.50
N PHE A 154 -29.46 -3.54 -9.52
CA PHE A 154 -29.13 -4.46 -8.42
C PHE A 154 -28.25 -3.81 -7.35
N ILE A 155 -27.72 -2.62 -7.62
CA ILE A 155 -26.81 -1.93 -6.71
C ILE A 155 -27.58 -0.90 -5.90
N SER A 156 -27.64 -1.09 -4.59
CA SER A 156 -28.20 -0.09 -3.67
C SER A 156 -27.38 1.21 -3.69
N SER A 157 -28.00 2.34 -3.37
CA SER A 157 -27.27 3.59 -3.16
C SER A 157 -26.26 3.46 -2.02
N GLU A 158 -26.63 2.77 -0.93
CA GLU A 158 -25.77 2.51 0.21
C GLU A 158 -24.47 1.80 -0.18
N SER A 159 -24.54 0.76 -1.00
CA SER A 159 -23.34 0.04 -1.45
C SER A 159 -22.42 0.91 -2.31
N ARG A 160 -22.99 1.78 -3.16
CA ARG A 160 -22.23 2.74 -3.97
C ARG A 160 -21.57 3.81 -3.12
N ASP A 161 -22.34 4.39 -2.19
CA ASP A 161 -21.87 5.43 -1.29
C ASP A 161 -20.77 4.92 -0.37
N ASN A 162 -20.92 3.69 0.14
CA ASN A 162 -19.90 3.04 0.96
C ASN A 162 -18.62 2.78 0.17
N LEU A 163 -18.71 2.22 -1.04
CA LEU A 163 -17.52 2.03 -1.90
C LEU A 163 -16.82 3.36 -2.19
N SER A 164 -17.59 4.39 -2.54
CA SER A 164 -17.06 5.73 -2.81
C SER A 164 -16.33 6.31 -1.60
N LYS A 165 -16.94 6.20 -0.41
CA LYS A 165 -16.36 6.63 0.86
C LYS A 165 -15.03 5.92 1.14
N GLU A 166 -14.97 4.61 1.03
CA GLU A 166 -13.75 3.85 1.35
C GLU A 166 -12.60 4.13 0.37
N ILE A 167 -12.91 4.32 -0.91
CA ILE A 167 -11.91 4.80 -1.89
C ILE A 167 -11.41 6.20 -1.52
N GLN A 168 -12.31 7.08 -1.08
CA GLN A 168 -11.93 8.45 -0.72
C GLN A 168 -11.10 8.49 0.56
N ASN A 169 -11.41 7.66 1.56
CA ASN A 169 -10.61 7.50 2.77
C ASN A 169 -9.16 7.14 2.44
N TYR A 170 -8.97 6.12 1.60
CA TYR A 170 -7.64 5.72 1.13
C TYR A 170 -6.92 6.87 0.43
N LYS A 171 -7.59 7.56 -0.51
CA LYS A 171 -7.02 8.71 -1.24
C LYS A 171 -6.58 9.83 -0.30
N ASN A 172 -7.39 10.17 0.69
CA ASN A 172 -7.10 11.23 1.65
C ASN A 172 -5.80 10.95 2.42
N ILE A 173 -5.58 9.69 2.82
CA ILE A 173 -4.33 9.26 3.48
C ILE A 173 -3.13 9.41 2.54
N ILE A 174 -3.25 8.96 1.30
CA ILE A 174 -2.15 9.10 0.32
C ILE A 174 -1.84 10.58 0.04
N ILE A 175 -2.85 11.43 -0.02
CA ILE A 175 -2.68 12.88 -0.19
C ILE A 175 -1.98 13.49 1.03
N SER A 176 -2.39 13.15 2.26
CA SER A 176 -1.76 13.68 3.47
C SER A 176 -0.29 13.28 3.57
N ILE A 177 0.07 12.05 3.19
CA ILE A 177 1.47 11.59 3.12
C ILE A 177 2.26 12.43 2.11
N LYS A 178 1.71 12.65 0.91
CA LYS A 178 2.39 13.41 -0.16
C LYS A 178 2.56 14.89 0.16
N SER A 179 1.59 15.48 0.87
CA SER A 179 1.64 16.90 1.24
C SER A 179 2.52 17.18 2.46
N GLY A 180 3.07 16.14 3.11
CA GLY A 180 3.87 16.28 4.33
C GLY A 180 3.06 16.60 5.58
N ASN A 181 1.72 16.62 5.48
CA ASN A 181 0.81 16.82 6.61
C ASN A 181 0.42 15.48 7.29
N GLY A 182 0.83 14.36 6.71
CA GLY A 182 0.72 13.02 7.27
C GLY A 182 2.05 12.53 7.87
N PRO A 183 2.13 11.25 8.24
CA PRO A 183 3.36 10.64 8.74
C PRO A 183 4.51 10.84 7.73
N SER A 184 5.63 11.37 8.21
CA SER A 184 6.74 11.78 7.34
C SER A 184 7.67 10.60 7.07
N ILE A 185 7.55 10.01 5.88
CA ILE A 185 8.48 8.96 5.39
C ILE A 185 9.92 9.48 5.42
N LEU A 186 10.13 10.74 5.04
CA LEU A 186 11.45 11.37 5.06
C LEU A 186 12.04 11.45 6.48
N TYR A 187 11.21 11.73 7.48
CA TYR A 187 11.63 11.73 8.88
C TYR A 187 12.13 10.35 9.31
N TYR A 188 11.37 9.28 9.00
CA TYR A 188 11.78 7.91 9.30
C TYR A 188 13.10 7.54 8.62
N GLU A 189 13.25 7.87 7.34
CA GLU A 189 14.49 7.59 6.60
C GLU A 189 15.71 8.29 7.20
N ASN A 190 15.53 9.51 7.73
CA ASN A 190 16.63 10.27 8.32
C ASN A 190 17.10 9.63 9.64
N ILE A 191 16.16 9.25 10.51
CA ILE A 191 16.47 8.55 11.76
C ILE A 191 17.14 7.20 11.48
N GLU A 192 16.65 6.43 10.51
CA GLU A 192 17.29 5.16 10.15
C GLU A 192 18.71 5.33 9.60
N LYS A 193 18.95 6.35 8.76
CA LYS A 193 20.29 6.64 8.23
C LYS A 193 21.25 7.00 9.37
N GLU A 194 20.78 7.76 10.35
CA GLU A 194 21.57 8.10 11.53
C GLU A 194 21.88 6.86 12.36
N PHE A 195 20.88 6.03 12.65
CA PHE A 195 21.06 4.77 13.36
C PHE A 195 22.08 3.86 12.67
N ASP A 196 21.93 3.63 11.37
CA ASP A 196 22.86 2.81 10.58
C ASP A 196 24.28 3.37 10.66
N LYS A 197 24.46 4.69 10.62
CA LYS A 197 25.77 5.35 10.78
C LYS A 197 26.37 5.08 12.17
N LYS A 198 25.58 5.25 13.24
CA LYS A 198 26.02 5.08 14.64
C LYS A 198 26.42 3.64 14.92
N VAL A 199 25.60 2.68 14.50
CA VAL A 199 25.88 1.25 14.64
C VAL A 199 27.16 0.85 13.90
N ASN A 200 27.36 1.34 12.67
CA ASN A 200 28.59 1.07 11.91
C ASN A 200 29.85 1.63 12.59
N LEU A 201 29.77 2.81 13.22
CA LEU A 201 30.88 3.39 13.99
C LEU A 201 31.18 2.56 15.25
N LEU A 202 30.14 2.12 15.95
CA LEU A 202 30.26 1.26 17.13
C LEU A 202 30.91 -0.09 16.77
N ALA A 203 30.52 -0.71 15.66
CA ALA A 203 31.12 -1.95 15.18
C ALA A 203 32.63 -1.82 14.93
N ARG A 204 33.06 -0.72 14.31
CA ARG A 204 34.48 -0.45 14.01
C ARG A 204 35.32 -0.23 15.25
N THR A 205 34.80 0.51 16.22
CA THR A 205 35.51 0.79 17.49
C THR A 205 35.63 -0.45 18.36
N THR A 206 34.68 -1.39 18.28
CA THR A 206 34.73 -2.63 19.04
C THR A 206 35.63 -3.71 18.42
N LEU A 207 36.04 -3.56 17.15
CA LEU A 207 37.01 -4.45 16.48
C LEU A 207 38.47 -4.03 16.68
N GLN A 208 38.69 -2.81 17.20
CA GLN A 208 40.02 -2.23 17.40
C GLN A 208 40.53 -2.37 18.85
N ASN A 209 39.66 -2.78 19.77
CA ASN A 209 39.95 -3.06 21.18
C ASN A 209 39.86 -4.57 21.44
#